data_AF-A0A2A5T1I3-F1
#
_entry.id   AF-A0A2A5T1I3-F1
#
_cell.length_a   1.000
_cell.length_b   1.000
_cell.length_c   1.000
_cell.angle_alpha   90.00
_cell.angle_beta   90.00
_cell.angle_gamma   90.00
#
_symmetry.space_group_name_H-M   'P 1'
#
loop_
_entity.id
_entity.type
_entity.pdbx_description
1 polymer ?
#
loop_
_entity_poly.entity_id
_entity_poly.type
_entity_poly.pdbx_seq_one_letter_code
_entity_poly.pdbx_strand_id
1 'polypeptide(L)' 'MIPQVVKVYVKGEWKTRKQGKDKRRIWRKLHLAVDVFTHEVIAAEVSLVYVGDNEVLPTLINPS' A
#
# COMPACT_ATOMS: atom_id res chain seq x y z
N MET A 1 1.00 9.16 18.83
CA MET A 1 0.28 8.54 17.70
C MET A 1 1.08 7.30 17.30
N ILE A 2 0.52 6.09 17.47
CA ILE A 2 1.19 4.86 17.02
C ILE A 2 0.48 4.47 15.73
N PRO A 3 1.07 4.69 14.55
CA PRO A 3 0.42 4.30 13.30
C PRO A 3 0.37 2.78 13.25
N GLN A 4 -0.84 2.24 13.16
CA GLN A 4 -1.03 0.82 12.89
C GLN A 4 -0.80 0.60 11.39
N VAL A 5 0.19 -0.22 11.05
CA VAL A 5 0.46 -0.59 9.65
C VAL A 5 -0.50 -1.69 9.25
N VAL A 6 -1.48 -1.36 8.40
CA VAL A 6 -2.36 -2.35 7.79
C VAL A 6 -1.74 -2.82 6.49
N LYS A 7 -1.40 -4.12 6.43
CA LYS A 7 -0.83 -4.76 5.24
C LYS A 7 -1.94 -5.38 4.40
N VAL A 8 -2.32 -4.70 3.32
CA VAL A 8 -3.33 -5.21 2.40
C VAL A 8 -2.64 -5.93 1.24
N TYR A 9 -2.80 -7.25 1.17
CA TYR A 9 -2.40 -8.03 0.01
C TYR A 9 -3.49 -7.95 -1.05
N VAL A 10 -3.38 -7.00 -1.97
CA VAL A 10 -4.36 -6.88 -3.07
C VAL A 10 -3.98 -7.86 -4.17
N LYS A 11 -4.79 -8.91 -4.36
CA LYS A 11 -4.84 -9.66 -5.62
C LYS A 11 -5.22 -8.66 -6.69
N GLY A 12 -4.31 -8.36 -7.62
CA GLY A 12 -4.44 -7.37 -8.69
C GLY A 12 -5.62 -7.65 -9.62
N GLU A 13 -6.83 -7.54 -9.09
CA GLU A 13 -8.13 -7.84 -9.67
C GLU A 13 -9.00 -6.57 -9.68
N TRP A 14 -8.42 -5.40 -9.91
CA TRP A 14 -9.17 -4.29 -10.51
C TRP A 14 -8.82 -4.25 -12.00
N LYS A 15 -9.55 -5.01 -12.81
CA LYS A 15 -9.44 -4.97 -14.28
C LYS A 15 -10.76 -4.49 -14.86
N THR A 16 -10.82 -3.21 -15.25
CA THR A 16 -11.69 -2.79 -16.35
C THR A 16 -11.00 -3.23 -17.64
N ARG A 17 -11.46 -4.32 -18.25
CA ARG A 17 -10.96 -4.81 -19.55
C ARG A 17 -11.31 -3.76 -20.62
N LYS A 18 -10.33 -3.03 -21.15
CA LYS A 18 -10.55 -2.18 -22.35
C LYS A 18 -9.69 -2.48 -23.56
N GLN A 19 -8.48 -3.03 -23.46
CA GLN A 19 -7.71 -3.38 -24.66
C GLN A 19 -6.66 -4.47 -24.41
N GLY A 20 -6.45 -5.30 -25.42
CA GLY A 20 -5.76 -6.59 -25.37
C GLY A 20 -4.25 -6.54 -25.09
N LYS A 21 -3.75 -7.75 -24.81
CA LYS A 21 -2.41 -8.16 -24.31
C LYS A 21 -2.22 -8.00 -22.79
N ASP A 22 -2.19 -9.13 -22.09
CA ASP A 22 -1.79 -9.19 -20.68
C ASP A 22 -0.29 -8.86 -20.58
N LYS A 23 0.04 -7.63 -20.17
CA LYS A 23 1.37 -7.35 -19.59
C LYS A 23 1.52 -8.19 -18.32
N ARG A 24 2.71 -8.76 -18.11
CA ARG A 24 3.04 -9.56 -16.91
C ARG A 24 2.66 -8.77 -15.66
N ARG A 25 1.68 -9.29 -14.90
CA ARG A 25 1.23 -8.69 -13.64
C ARG A 25 2.33 -8.85 -12.60
N ILE A 26 2.67 -7.76 -11.92
CA ILE A 26 3.60 -7.75 -10.79
C ILE A 26 2.78 -7.37 -9.56
N TRP A 27 2.96 -8.14 -8.50
CA TRP A 27 2.37 -7.85 -7.20
C TRP A 27 3.11 -6.70 -6.52
N ARG A 28 2.39 -5.83 -5.83
CA ARG A 28 2.94 -4.75 -4.99
C ARG A 28 2.30 -4.81 -3.61
N LYS A 29 3.00 -4.33 -2.59
CA LYS A 29 2.46 -4.13 -1.25
C LYS A 29 1.89 -2.71 -1.17
N LEU A 30 0.73 -2.58 -0.55
CA LEU A 30 0.17 -1.29 -0.15
C LEU A 30 0.24 -1.21 1.38
N HIS A 31 0.92 -0.19 1.88
CA HIS A 31 1.04 0.10 3.30
C HIS A 31 0.17 1.31 3.61
N LEU A 32 -0.76 1.17 4.56
CA LEU A 32 -1.65 2.24 4.98
C LEU A 32 -1.34 2.61 6.42
N ALA A 33 -1.22 3.91 6.68
CA ALA A 33 -1.24 4.48 8.02
C ALA A 33 -2.65 4.99 8.30
N VAL A 34 -3.24 4.52 9.41
CA VAL A 34 -4.60 4.87 9.82
C VAL A 34 -4.56 5.54 11.18
N ASP A 35 -5.27 6.66 11.33
CA ASP A 35 -5.50 7.29 12.62
C ASP A 35 -6.45 6.43 13.46
N VAL A 36 -6.06 6.12 14.69
CA VAL A 36 -6.80 5.19 15.56
C VAL A 36 -8.06 5.79 16.18
N PHE A 37 -8.23 7.11 16.14
CA PHE A 37 -9.37 7.80 16.73
C PHE A 37 -10.42 8.16 15.67
N THR A 38 -9.98 8.60 14.49
CA THR A 38 -10.89 8.97 13.38
C THR A 38 -11.14 7.81 12.42
N HIS A 39 -10.30 6.76 12.46
CA HIS A 39 -10.25 5.69 11.46
C HIS A 39 -9.96 6.19 10.03
N GLU A 40 -9.40 7.38 9.89
CA GLU A 40 -9.02 7.95 8.60
C GLU A 40 -7.65 7.44 8.15
N VAL A 41 -7.48 7.26 6.84
CA VAL A 41 -6.17 6.98 6.24
C VAL A 41 -5.37 8.28 6.16
N ILE A 42 -4.26 8.36 6.88
CA ILE A 42 -3.41 9.56 6.96
C ILE A 42 -2.20 9.50 6.03
N ALA A 43 -1.78 8.30 5.61
CA ALA A 43 -0.73 8.11 4.61
C ALA A 43 -0.87 6.75 3.91
N ALA A 44 -0.33 6.67 2.69
CA ALA A 44 -0.30 5.44 1.91
C ALA A 44 1.00 5.35 1.09
N GLU A 45 1.67 4.20 1.12
CA GLU A 45 2.87 3.94 0.34
C GLU A 45 2.75 2.61 -0.42
N VAL A 46 3.17 2.61 -1.68
CA VAL A 46 3.16 1.40 -2.53
C VAL A 46 4.59 0.93 -2.79
N SER A 47 4.90 -0.29 -2.36
CA SER A 47 6.24 -0.86 -2.49
C SER A 47 6.26 -2.18 -3.29
N LEU A 48 7.45 -2.63 -3.68
CA LEU A 48 7.64 -3.95 -4.27
C LEU A 48 7.52 -5.05 -3.19
N VAL A 49 7.26 -6.29 -3.62
CA VAL A 49 6.97 -7.42 -2.70
C VAL A 49 8.11 -7.75 -1.73
N TYR A 50 9.34 -7.41 -2.08
CA TYR A 50 10.53 -7.72 -1.29
C TYR A 50 10.92 -6.60 -0.31
N VAL A 51 10.29 -5.42 -0.40
CA VAL A 51 10.53 -4.31 0.53
C VAL A 51 9.94 -4.66 1.89
N GLY A 52 10.75 -4.54 2.94
CA GLY A 52 10.35 -4.75 4.33
C GLY A 52 9.53 -3.59 4.88
N ASP A 53 8.70 -3.86 5.89
CA ASP A 53 7.80 -2.84 6.44
C ASP A 53 8.62 -1.70 7.11
N ASN A 54 9.76 -2.04 7.73
CA ASN A 54 10.69 -1.07 8.33
C ASN A 54 11.26 -0.03 7.35
N GLU A 55 11.40 -0.41 6.07
CA GLU A 55 11.91 0.50 5.03
C GLU A 55 10.86 1.54 4.62
N VAL A 56 9.57 1.26 4.87
CA VAL A 56 8.44 2.11 4.49
C VAL A 56 7.94 2.97 5.66
N LEU A 57 8.20 2.55 6.90
CA LEU A 57 7.80 3.28 8.11
C LEU A 57 8.16 4.77 8.12
N PRO A 58 9.38 5.21 7.71
CA PRO A 58 9.73 6.63 7.75
C PRO A 58 8.81 7.49 6.88
N THR A 59 8.46 7.01 5.68
CA THR A 59 7.57 7.70 4.74
C THR A 59 6.14 7.82 5.27
N LEU A 60 5.70 6.86 6.08
CA LEU A 60 4.35 6.85 6.65
C LEU A 60 4.21 7.72 7.91
N ILE A 61 5.29 7.87 8.68
CA ILE A 61 5.27 8.63 9.95
C ILE A 61 5.57 10.11 9.72
N ASN A 62 6.37 10.43 8.69
CA ASN A 62 6.71 11.80 8.31
C ASN A 62 6.57 11.98 6.80
N PRO A 63 5.34 12.01 6.27
CA PRO A 63 5.11 12.29 4.85
C PRO A 63 5.64 13.69 4.51
N SER A 64 6.33 13.81 3.38
CA SER A 64 6.88 15.07 2.85
C SER A 64 5.81 16.07 2.43
#